data_AF-A0AAV8ZHX8-F1
#
_entry.id   AF-A0AAV8ZHX8-F1
#
_cell.length_a   1.000
_cell.length_b   1.000
_cell.length_c   1.000
_cell.angle_alpha   90.00
_cell.angle_beta   90.00
_cell.angle_gamma   90.00
#
_symmetry.space_group_name_H-M   'P 1'
#
loop_
_entity.id
_entity.type
_entity.pdbx_description
1 polymer ?
#
loop_
_entity_poly.entity_id
_entity_poly.type
_entity_poly.pdbx_seq_one_letter_code
_entity_poly.pdbx_strand_id
1 'polypeptide(L)'
;MDQQKPSLSEFLELDDCEYDGQRPFITGHNRLYTTTCLPIYPKEMDVDSEGENDPEWLQNKTIMMIDEFTDVNEGEKELMKIWNLHVMKYGFVGDCQIPLACQIFVQHKGKELLLKNLYKNFVVHMCSLFDFGLVSAVCLYTTIQKLQEIVGETGAIRTILKESREAQMDNWSRSGNIFKL
;
A
#
# COMPACT_ATOMS: atom_id res chain seq x y z
N MET A 1 -63.18 15.21 -12.49
CA MET A 1 -63.26 13.76 -12.77
C MET A 1 -64.06 13.61 -14.04
N ASP A 2 -63.39 13.66 -15.19
CA ASP A 2 -64.02 13.31 -16.46
C ASP A 2 -63.49 11.91 -16.84
N GLN A 3 -64.32 10.89 -16.63
CA GLN A 3 -64.06 9.59 -17.21
C GLN A 3 -64.55 9.62 -18.66
N GLN A 4 -63.62 9.58 -19.60
CA GLN A 4 -63.94 9.33 -21.00
C GLN A 4 -64.64 7.97 -21.14
N LYS A 5 -65.68 7.92 -21.98
CA LYS A 5 -66.42 6.69 -22.27
C LYS A 5 -65.46 5.66 -22.90
N PRO A 6 -65.52 4.39 -22.46
CA PRO A 6 -64.69 3.35 -23.06
C PRO A 6 -65.10 3.15 -24.52
N SER A 7 -64.20 3.48 -25.44
CA SER A 7 -64.31 3.15 -26.86
C SER A 7 -62.98 2.57 -27.34
N LEU A 8 -63.04 1.72 -28.36
CA LEU A 8 -61.84 1.17 -29.00
C LEU A 8 -61.25 2.14 -30.04
N SER A 9 -61.71 3.40 -30.05
CA SER A 9 -61.27 4.42 -31.01
C SER A 9 -59.79 4.79 -30.82
N GLU A 10 -59.25 4.66 -29.59
CA GLU A 10 -57.83 4.88 -29.28
C GLU A 10 -56.89 3.97 -30.08
N PHE A 11 -57.35 2.78 -30.52
CA PHE A 11 -56.54 1.82 -31.27
C PHE A 11 -56.57 2.05 -32.80
N LEU A 12 -57.44 2.95 -33.28
CA LEU A 12 -57.63 3.25 -34.70
C LEU A 12 -57.07 4.61 -35.12
N GLU A 13 -56.79 5.49 -34.16
CA GLU A 13 -56.02 6.69 -34.41
C GLU A 13 -54.58 6.24 -34.68
N LEU A 14 -54.09 6.49 -35.90
CA LEU A 14 -52.65 6.43 -36.16
C LEU A 14 -52.02 7.41 -35.16
N ASP A 15 -51.06 6.94 -34.37
CA ASP A 15 -50.24 7.78 -33.47
C ASP A 15 -49.49 8.83 -34.32
N ASP A 16 -50.18 9.85 -34.81
CA ASP A 16 -49.60 11.16 -35.14
C ASP A 16 -49.35 11.92 -33.82
N CYS A 17 -48.82 11.20 -32.82
CA CYS A 17 -48.26 11.79 -31.63
C CYS A 17 -46.99 12.52 -32.06
N GLU A 18 -47.12 13.81 -32.37
CA GLU A 18 -46.18 14.79 -31.83
C GLU A 18 -46.07 14.48 -30.34
N TYR A 19 -45.02 13.75 -29.99
CA TYR A 19 -44.77 13.27 -28.64
C TYR A 19 -44.41 14.48 -27.76
N ASP A 20 -45.41 15.22 -27.31
CA ASP A 20 -45.30 16.21 -26.22
C ASP A 20 -45.41 15.53 -24.84
N GLY A 21 -45.16 14.22 -24.80
CA GLY A 21 -44.76 13.55 -23.59
C GLY A 21 -43.36 14.03 -23.24
N GLN A 22 -43.23 15.00 -22.33
CA GLN A 22 -42.00 15.12 -21.54
C GLN A 22 -41.75 13.73 -20.95
N ARG A 23 -40.84 12.96 -21.58
CA ARG A 23 -40.24 11.80 -20.93
C ARG A 23 -39.81 12.30 -19.56
N PRO A 24 -40.10 11.60 -18.45
CA PRO A 24 -39.57 12.00 -17.15
C PRO A 24 -38.08 12.23 -17.36
N PHE A 25 -37.64 13.49 -17.24
CA PHE A 25 -36.26 13.82 -17.48
C PHE A 25 -35.47 13.07 -16.43
N ILE A 26 -34.83 11.97 -16.81
CA ILE A 26 -33.73 11.44 -16.03
C ILE A 26 -32.66 12.51 -16.14
N THR A 27 -32.59 13.34 -15.11
CA THR A 27 -31.50 14.27 -14.93
C THR A 27 -30.31 13.44 -14.45
N GLY A 28 -29.27 13.32 -15.27
CA GLY A 28 -28.06 12.57 -14.95
C GLY A 28 -27.77 11.37 -15.86
N HIS A 29 -26.71 10.63 -15.52
CA HIS A 29 -26.21 9.50 -16.29
C HIS A 29 -26.92 8.20 -15.86
N ASN A 30 -27.69 7.61 -16.77
CA ASN A 30 -28.35 6.31 -16.54
C ASN A 30 -27.39 5.13 -16.79
N ARG A 31 -26.22 5.14 -16.12
CA ARG A 31 -25.21 4.08 -16.22
C ARG A 31 -25.10 3.34 -14.89
N LEU A 32 -25.07 2.01 -14.96
CA LEU A 32 -24.66 1.16 -13.85
C LEU A 32 -23.14 1.27 -13.73
N TYR A 33 -22.64 1.56 -12.53
CA TYR A 33 -21.21 1.66 -12.23
C TYR A 33 -20.70 0.36 -11.59
N THR A 34 -19.39 0.13 -11.70
CA THR A 34 -18.83 -1.17 -12.10
C THR A 34 -18.50 -2.16 -10.98
N THR A 35 -18.30 -1.73 -9.74
CA THR A 35 -17.76 -2.60 -8.68
C THR A 35 -18.81 -3.40 -7.93
N THR A 36 -19.96 -2.79 -7.62
CA THR A 36 -21.01 -3.44 -6.82
C THR A 36 -22.24 -3.81 -7.63
N CYS A 37 -22.29 -3.37 -8.90
CA CYS A 37 -23.50 -3.40 -9.74
C CYS A 37 -24.71 -2.74 -9.06
N LEU A 38 -24.48 -1.86 -8.08
CA LEU A 38 -25.52 -1.15 -7.36
C LEU A 38 -25.80 0.22 -8.00
N PRO A 39 -27.03 0.75 -7.85
CA PRO A 39 -27.32 2.14 -8.21
C PRO A 39 -26.45 3.09 -7.37
N ILE A 40 -25.67 3.95 -8.03
CA ILE A 40 -24.94 5.04 -7.38
C ILE A 40 -25.88 6.25 -7.26
N TYR A 41 -25.98 6.85 -6.08
CA TYR A 41 -26.78 8.06 -5.92
C TYR A 41 -26.08 9.25 -6.61
N PRO A 42 -26.82 10.24 -7.14
CA PRO A 42 -26.22 11.42 -7.77
C PRO A 42 -25.17 12.15 -6.92
N LYS A 43 -25.32 12.12 -5.59
CA LYS A 43 -24.36 12.70 -4.61
C LYS A 43 -23.04 11.92 -4.47
N GLU A 44 -23.01 10.68 -4.93
CA GLU A 44 -21.87 9.75 -4.87
C GLU A 44 -21.19 9.58 -6.24
N MET A 45 -21.75 10.20 -7.30
CA MET A 45 -21.20 10.12 -8.66
C MET A 45 -19.81 10.75 -8.81
N ASP A 46 -19.50 11.76 -8.00
CA ASP A 46 -18.19 12.44 -8.03
C ASP A 46 -17.11 11.70 -7.21
N VAL A 47 -17.51 10.64 -6.48
CA VAL A 47 -16.61 9.83 -5.65
C VAL A 47 -16.31 8.53 -6.40
N ASP A 48 -15.18 8.52 -7.11
CA ASP A 48 -14.66 7.31 -7.72
C ASP A 48 -14.04 6.42 -6.63
N SER A 49 -14.79 5.40 -6.20
CA SER A 49 -14.31 4.42 -5.21
C SER A 49 -13.25 3.46 -5.77
N GLU A 50 -12.90 3.54 -7.06
CA GLU A 50 -11.97 2.61 -7.74
C GLU A 50 -10.55 3.17 -7.92
N GLY A 51 -10.26 4.39 -7.47
CA GLY A 51 -8.97 5.06 -7.66
C GLY A 51 -7.82 4.65 -6.72
N GLU A 52 -7.96 3.57 -5.94
CA GLU A 52 -6.89 3.15 -5.01
C GLU A 52 -5.78 2.40 -5.77
N ASN A 53 -4.56 2.94 -5.71
CA ASN A 53 -3.41 2.40 -6.44
C ASN A 53 -2.84 1.10 -5.84
N ASP A 54 -3.15 0.82 -4.57
CA ASP A 54 -2.64 -0.32 -3.79
C ASP A 54 -3.75 -1.16 -3.15
N PRO A 55 -4.64 -1.82 -3.94
CA PRO A 55 -5.76 -2.57 -3.39
C PRO A 55 -5.30 -3.74 -2.50
N GLU A 56 -6.10 -4.08 -1.48
CA GLU A 56 -5.75 -5.07 -0.44
C GLU A 56 -5.32 -6.43 -1.01
N TRP A 57 -5.99 -6.91 -2.06
CA TRP A 57 -5.64 -8.18 -2.71
C TRP A 57 -4.21 -8.17 -3.27
N LEU A 58 -3.73 -7.02 -3.78
CA LEU A 58 -2.40 -6.88 -4.34
C LEU A 58 -1.34 -6.79 -3.22
N GLN A 59 -1.67 -6.13 -2.11
CA GLN A 59 -0.85 -6.11 -0.91
C GLN A 59 -0.65 -7.54 -0.37
N ASN A 60 -1.75 -8.29 -0.18
CA ASN A 60 -1.73 -9.66 0.30
C ASN A 60 -0.94 -10.59 -0.64
N LYS A 61 -1.16 -10.46 -1.96
CA LYS A 61 -0.39 -11.23 -2.94
C LYS A 61 1.10 -10.94 -2.87
N THR A 62 1.49 -9.67 -2.71
CA THR A 62 2.89 -9.28 -2.57
C THR A 62 3.54 -9.92 -1.35
N ILE A 63 2.85 -9.93 -0.20
CA ILE A 63 3.33 -10.58 1.02
C ILE A 63 3.52 -12.09 0.79
N MET A 64 2.50 -12.76 0.24
CA MET A 64 2.55 -14.20 -0.01
C MET A 64 3.70 -14.59 -0.95
N MET A 65 3.92 -13.84 -2.03
CA MET A 65 5.02 -14.11 -2.95
C MET A 65 6.40 -13.99 -2.29
N ILE A 66 6.58 -13.06 -1.33
CA ILE A 66 7.84 -12.96 -0.57
C ILE A 66 8.01 -14.12 0.42
N ASP A 67 6.91 -14.61 1.00
CA ASP A 67 6.94 -15.72 1.94
C ASP A 67 7.37 -17.04 1.29
N GLU A 68 7.09 -17.22 0.00
CA GLU A 68 7.42 -18.42 -0.77
C GLU A 68 8.92 -18.64 -1.02
N PHE A 69 9.79 -17.63 -0.82
CA PHE A 69 11.24 -17.80 -0.98
C PHE A 69 11.82 -18.73 0.09
N THR A 70 12.48 -19.82 -0.32
CA THR A 70 13.05 -20.80 0.63
C THR A 70 14.50 -20.51 1.00
N ASP A 71 15.15 -19.68 0.20
CA ASP A 71 16.56 -19.30 0.27
C ASP A 71 16.80 -17.92 0.90
N VAL A 72 15.74 -17.22 1.31
CA VAL A 72 15.79 -15.89 1.93
C VAL A 72 15.48 -15.99 3.43
N ASN A 73 16.28 -15.30 4.26
CA ASN A 73 16.09 -15.31 5.72
C ASN A 73 14.84 -14.48 6.14
N GLU A 74 14.22 -14.85 7.25
CA GLU A 74 12.98 -14.21 7.75
C GLU A 74 13.12 -12.69 7.96
N GLY A 75 14.28 -12.24 8.45
CA GLY A 75 14.54 -10.81 8.63
C GLY A 75 14.64 -10.03 7.33
N GLU A 76 15.12 -10.65 6.25
CA GLU A 76 15.19 -10.04 4.93
C GLU A 76 13.81 -10.01 4.29
N LYS A 77 13.06 -11.12 4.38
CA LYS A 77 11.66 -11.20 3.91
C LYS A 77 10.81 -10.11 4.55
N GLU A 78 10.86 -9.98 5.87
CA GLU A 78 10.04 -9.01 6.58
C GLU A 78 10.37 -7.58 6.16
N LEU A 79 11.66 -7.27 5.96
CA LEU A 79 12.06 -5.97 5.43
C LEU A 79 11.54 -5.75 4.01
N MET A 80 11.69 -6.75 3.13
CA MET A 80 11.21 -6.68 1.73
C MET A 80 9.71 -6.43 1.67
N LYS A 81 8.91 -7.11 2.52
CA LYS A 81 7.46 -6.89 2.61
C LYS A 81 7.13 -5.45 3.00
N ILE A 82 7.71 -4.94 4.09
CA ILE A 82 7.42 -3.59 4.57
C ILE A 82 7.86 -2.54 3.54
N TRP A 83 9.00 -2.75 2.87
CA TRP A 83 9.47 -1.88 1.80
C TRP A 83 8.56 -1.90 0.58
N ASN A 84 8.17 -3.07 0.09
CA ASN A 84 7.31 -3.20 -1.08
C ASN A 84 5.93 -2.55 -0.85
N LEU A 85 5.32 -2.78 0.32
CA LEU A 85 4.05 -2.15 0.68
C LEU A 85 4.18 -0.62 0.77
N HIS A 86 5.31 -0.11 1.28
CA HIS A 86 5.59 1.32 1.28
C HIS A 86 5.69 1.89 -0.14
N VAL A 87 6.43 1.22 -1.03
CA VAL A 87 6.56 1.66 -2.43
C VAL A 87 5.21 1.64 -3.14
N MET A 88 4.40 0.59 -2.93
CA MET A 88 3.06 0.48 -3.50
C MET A 88 2.14 1.63 -3.04
N LYS A 89 2.11 1.90 -1.74
CA LYS A 89 1.25 2.93 -1.14
C LYS A 89 1.50 4.33 -1.72
N TYR A 90 2.75 4.68 -1.98
CA TYR A 90 3.11 6.01 -2.48
C TYR A 90 3.29 6.06 -4.01
N GLY A 91 3.30 4.91 -4.68
CA GLY A 91 3.39 4.83 -6.14
C GLY A 91 4.64 5.50 -6.72
N PHE A 92 5.82 5.29 -6.12
CA PHE A 92 7.07 5.83 -6.67
C PHE A 92 7.37 5.19 -8.04
N VAL A 93 7.59 6.03 -9.05
CA VAL A 93 7.78 5.60 -10.46
C VAL A 93 9.17 5.92 -11.01
N GLY A 94 9.90 6.85 -10.38
CA GLY A 94 11.21 7.31 -10.87
C GLY A 94 12.32 7.23 -9.83
N ASP A 95 13.54 6.95 -10.28
CA ASP A 95 14.73 6.80 -9.43
C ASP A 95 15.04 8.03 -8.57
N CYS A 96 14.75 9.23 -9.09
CA CYS A 96 14.93 10.48 -8.35
C CYS A 96 14.04 10.59 -7.11
N GLN A 97 13.01 9.75 -6.99
CA GLN A 97 12.10 9.69 -5.85
C GLN A 97 12.61 8.76 -4.74
N ILE A 98 13.55 7.86 -5.01
CA ILE A 98 14.03 6.88 -4.01
C ILE A 98 14.63 7.55 -2.77
N PRO A 99 15.43 8.64 -2.87
CA PRO A 99 15.87 9.38 -1.69
C PRO A 99 14.71 9.88 -0.82
N LEU A 100 13.63 10.37 -1.43
CA LEU A 100 12.43 10.80 -0.71
C LEU A 100 11.68 9.59 -0.11
N ALA A 101 11.58 8.49 -0.86
CA ALA A 101 10.97 7.25 -0.41
C ALA A 101 11.64 6.74 0.88
N CYS A 102 12.97 6.75 0.95
CA CYS A 102 13.72 6.37 2.15
C CYS A 102 13.39 7.26 3.36
N GLN A 103 13.25 8.57 3.15
CA GLN A 103 12.90 9.50 4.23
C GLN A 103 11.49 9.25 4.77
N ILE A 104 10.51 9.11 3.87
CA ILE A 104 9.12 8.82 4.23
C ILE A 104 9.03 7.45 4.90
N PHE A 105 9.81 6.46 4.42
CA PHE A 105 9.88 5.13 5.00
C PHE A 105 10.35 5.17 6.45
N VAL A 106 11.48 5.83 6.75
CA VAL A 106 11.97 5.95 8.13
C VAL A 106 10.97 6.68 9.03
N GLN A 107 10.31 7.72 8.51
CA GLN A 107 9.31 8.49 9.26
C GLN A 107 8.09 7.65 9.65
N HIS A 108 7.55 6.83 8.75
CA HIS A 108 6.30 6.09 8.98
C HIS A 108 6.53 4.67 9.50
N LYS A 109 7.59 4.01 9.03
CA LYS A 109 7.89 2.59 9.30
C LYS A 109 9.11 2.38 10.18
N GLY A 110 9.89 3.42 10.47
CA GLY A 110 11.12 3.30 11.28
C GLY A 110 10.88 2.68 12.67
N LYS A 111 9.83 3.09 13.38
CA LYS A 111 9.48 2.50 14.69
C LYS A 111 9.10 1.03 14.58
N GLU A 112 8.24 0.68 13.63
CA GLU A 112 7.81 -0.70 13.36
C GLU A 112 9.00 -1.60 13.01
N LEU A 113 9.86 -1.12 12.11
CA LEU A 113 11.08 -1.80 11.67
C LEU A 113 12.02 -2.10 12.84
N LEU A 114 12.22 -1.11 13.72
CA LEU A 114 13.10 -1.23 14.89
C LEU A 114 12.51 -2.18 15.95
N LEU A 115 11.20 -2.14 16.20
CA LEU A 115 10.53 -3.07 17.10
C LEU A 115 10.59 -4.52 16.61
N LYS A 116 10.58 -4.73 15.28
CA LYS A 116 10.79 -6.04 14.65
C LYS A 116 12.28 -6.45 14.59
N ASN A 117 13.19 -5.68 15.19
CA ASN A 117 14.63 -5.95 15.21
C ASN A 117 15.27 -6.03 13.81
N LEU A 118 14.80 -5.22 12.85
CA LEU A 118 15.24 -5.24 11.46
C LEU A 118 16.31 -4.18 11.12
N TYR A 119 16.89 -3.51 12.12
CA TYR A 119 17.87 -2.43 11.92
C TYR A 119 19.01 -2.85 10.97
N LYS A 120 19.59 -4.04 11.18
CA LYS A 120 20.70 -4.53 10.36
C LYS A 120 20.28 -4.81 8.92
N ASN A 121 19.11 -5.44 8.74
CA ASN A 121 18.57 -5.70 7.40
C ASN A 121 18.35 -4.38 6.66
N PHE A 122 17.84 -3.34 7.35
CA PHE A 122 17.64 -2.04 6.74
C PHE A 122 18.94 -1.36 6.32
N VAL A 123 20.00 -1.47 7.13
CA VAL A 123 21.32 -0.97 6.74
C VAL A 123 21.81 -1.66 5.47
N VAL A 124 21.66 -2.99 5.37
CA VAL A 124 22.02 -3.74 4.15
C VAL A 124 21.20 -3.28 2.96
N HIS A 125 19.89 -3.10 3.12
CA HIS A 125 19.03 -2.58 2.05
C HIS A 125 19.43 -1.18 1.60
N MET A 126 19.78 -0.28 2.52
CA MET A 126 20.30 1.05 2.17
C MET A 126 21.63 0.97 1.40
N CYS A 127 22.51 0.01 1.74
CA CYS A 127 23.71 -0.27 0.96
C CYS A 127 23.35 -0.77 -0.45
N SER A 128 22.39 -1.69 -0.58
CA SER A 128 21.92 -2.15 -1.89
C SER A 128 21.41 -0.99 -2.75
N LEU A 129 20.58 -0.10 -2.19
CA LEU A 129 20.09 1.09 -2.92
C LEU A 129 21.24 2.00 -3.37
N PHE A 130 22.30 2.11 -2.58
CA PHE A 130 23.50 2.87 -2.94
C PHE A 130 24.27 2.20 -4.06
N ASP A 131 24.46 0.88 -3.99
CA ASP A 131 25.16 0.08 -5.00
C ASP A 131 24.43 0.10 -6.35
N PHE A 132 23.09 0.16 -6.35
CA PHE A 132 22.28 0.36 -7.55
C PHE A 132 22.29 1.80 -8.08
N GLY A 133 22.95 2.74 -7.40
CA GLY A 133 23.01 4.15 -7.79
C GLY A 133 21.72 4.94 -7.56
N LEU A 134 20.77 4.39 -6.79
CA LEU A 134 19.48 5.04 -6.51
C LEU A 134 19.57 6.09 -5.40
N VAL A 135 20.56 5.97 -4.52
CA VAL A 135 20.82 6.92 -3.43
C VAL A 135 22.28 7.32 -3.39
N SER A 136 22.56 8.56 -2.97
CA SER A 136 23.92 9.03 -2.73
C SER A 136 24.42 8.61 -1.34
N ALA A 137 25.74 8.67 -1.13
CA ALA A 137 26.34 8.41 0.19
C ALA A 137 25.78 9.35 1.28
N VAL A 138 25.48 10.61 0.91
CA VAL A 138 24.86 11.59 1.82
C VAL A 138 23.44 11.16 2.19
N CYS A 139 22.66 10.67 1.23
CA CYS A 139 21.31 10.16 1.48
C CYS A 139 21.33 8.92 2.38
N LEU A 140 22.27 8.00 2.16
CA LEU A 140 22.46 6.82 3.02
C LEU A 140 22.76 7.26 4.45
N TYR A 141 23.79 8.10 4.64
CA TYR A 141 24.21 8.57 5.95
C TYR A 141 23.06 9.27 6.72
N THR A 142 22.40 10.22 6.07
CA THR A 142 21.31 10.99 6.70
C THR A 142 20.09 10.14 7.03
N THR A 143 19.75 9.15 6.19
CA THR A 143 18.65 8.21 6.46
C THR A 143 18.96 7.32 7.67
N ILE A 144 20.18 6.79 7.76
CA ILE A 144 20.61 5.98 8.90
C ILE A 144 20.66 6.82 10.18
N GLN A 145 21.14 8.06 10.10
CA GLN A 145 21.15 8.97 11.25
C GLN A 145 19.74 9.21 11.81
N LYS A 146 18.76 9.50 10.95
CA LYS A 146 17.35 9.64 11.35
C LYS A 146 16.80 8.39 12.03
N LEU A 147 17.17 7.21 11.53
CA LEU A 147 16.75 5.95 12.17
C LEU A 147 17.38 5.80 13.56
N GLN A 148 18.64 6.20 13.74
CA GLN A 148 19.34 6.18 15.03
C GLN A 148 18.75 7.17 16.03
N GLU A 149 18.25 8.31 15.58
CA GLU A 149 17.52 9.27 16.43
C GLU A 149 16.29 8.59 17.06
N ILE A 150 15.50 7.83 16.27
CA ILE A 150 14.34 7.06 16.77
C ILE A 150 14.75 6.00 17.80
N VAL A 151 15.91 5.35 17.60
CA VAL A 151 16.48 4.42 18.58
C VAL A 151 16.77 5.15 19.90
N GLY A 152 17.35 6.34 19.85
CA GLY A 152 17.64 7.15 21.04
C GLY A 152 16.38 7.54 21.82
N GLU A 153 15.31 7.91 21.12
CA GLU A 153 14.06 8.37 21.72
C GLU A 153 13.29 7.25 22.46
N THR A 154 13.33 6.01 21.94
CA THR A 154 12.45 4.94 22.41
C THR A 154 13.20 3.93 23.28
N GLY A 155 12.93 3.92 24.59
CA GLY A 155 13.57 2.99 25.53
C GLY A 155 13.38 1.50 25.17
N ALA A 156 12.16 1.11 24.78
CA ALA A 156 11.85 -0.27 24.39
C ALA A 156 12.70 -0.77 23.21
N ILE A 157 12.90 0.08 22.19
CA ILE A 157 13.74 -0.25 21.03
C ILE A 157 15.18 -0.49 21.45
N ARG A 158 15.73 0.35 22.34
CA ARG A 158 17.09 0.16 22.86
C ARG A 158 17.25 -1.18 23.58
N THR A 159 16.26 -1.56 24.39
CA THR A 159 16.25 -2.86 25.06
C THR A 159 16.25 -4.00 24.05
N ILE A 160 15.34 -4.00 23.07
CA ILE A 160 15.25 -5.04 22.03
C ILE A 160 16.57 -5.19 21.27
N LEU A 161 17.16 -4.07 20.82
CA LEU A 161 18.42 -4.10 20.07
C LEU A 161 19.60 -4.57 20.93
N LYS A 162 19.61 -4.20 22.22
CA LYS A 162 20.64 -4.64 23.18
C LYS A 162 20.53 -6.14 23.43
N GLU A 163 19.35 -6.64 23.75
CA GLU A 163 19.08 -8.07 23.98
C GLU A 163 19.41 -8.91 22.73
N SER A 164 19.02 -8.43 21.54
CA SER A 164 19.36 -9.11 20.30
C SER A 164 20.87 -9.17 20.07
N ARG A 165 21.60 -8.07 20.36
CA ARG A 165 23.06 -8.04 20.26
C ARG A 165 23.71 -9.01 21.25
N GLU A 166 23.24 -9.05 22.49
CA GLU A 166 23.74 -9.97 23.52
C GLU A 166 23.51 -11.43 23.12
N ALA A 167 22.30 -11.78 22.68
CA ALA A 167 21.98 -13.12 22.20
C ALA A 167 22.87 -13.55 21.01
N GLN A 168 23.17 -12.63 20.09
CA GLN A 168 24.08 -12.90 18.98
C GLN A 168 25.53 -13.11 19.43
N MET A 169 26.03 -12.32 20.39
CA MET A 169 27.37 -12.50 20.96
C MET A 169 27.50 -13.81 21.73
N ASP A 170 26.46 -14.20 22.48
CA ASP A 170 26.42 -15.47 23.19
C ASP A 170 26.42 -16.65 22.23
N ASN A 171 25.62 -16.58 21.16
CA ASN A 171 25.62 -17.60 20.11
C ASN A 171 26.99 -17.72 19.44
N TRP A 172 27.61 -16.58 19.10
CA TRP A 172 28.95 -16.56 18.51
C TRP A 172 30.00 -17.16 19.45
N SER A 173 29.94 -16.86 20.74
CA SER A 173 30.87 -17.38 21.75
C SER A 173 30.72 -18.90 21.95
N ARG A 174 29.48 -19.41 21.88
CA ARG A 174 29.20 -20.85 21.93
C ARG A 174 29.68 -21.55 20.67
N SER A 175 29.36 -21.02 19.48
CA SER A 175 29.80 -21.60 18.20
C SER A 175 31.30 -21.51 17.99
N GLY A 176 31.95 -20.42 18.42
CA GLY A 176 33.40 -20.23 18.33
C GLY A 176 34.20 -21.20 19.20
N ASN A 177 33.64 -21.69 20.30
CA ASN A 177 34.26 -22.74 21.11
C ASN A 177 34.14 -24.15 20.51
N ILE A 178 33.24 -24.38 19.54
CA ILE A 178 33.09 -25.68 18.85
C ILE A 178 34.23 -25.92 17.85
N PHE A 179 34.89 -24.86 17.35
CA PHE A 179 36.03 -24.97 16.43
C PHE A 179 37.40 -25.05 17.13
N LYS A 180 37.42 -25.23 18.46
CA LYS A 180 38.63 -25.55 19.23
C LYS A 180 38.57 -27.02 19.69
N LEU A 181 38.67 -27.95 18.75
CA LEU A 181 39.02 -29.35 18.99
C LEU A 181 40.11 -29.76 18.00
#